data_AF-A0A3G3GI81-F1
#
_entry.id   AF-A0A3G3GI81-F1
#
_cell.length_a   1.000
_cell.length_b   1.000
_cell.length_c   1.000
_cell.angle_alpha   90.00
_cell.angle_beta   90.00
_cell.angle_gamma   90.00
#
_symmetry.space_group_name_H-M   'P 1'
#
loop_
_entity.id
_entity.type
_entity.pdbx_description
1 polymer ?
#
loop_
_entity_poly.entity_id
_entity_poly.type
_entity_poly.pdbx_seq_one_letter_code
_entity_poly.pdbx_strand_id
1 'polypeptide(L)'
;MPNHLHLLVRIKEEHELKIAWGVKNTPYNSVTKEVNWPAFISRAFGNLYSSYSQAFNRQQNRMGSLFMPNFKRREVDNEDYLVQLIHYIHANPIHHGFVNSMDRWEFSSYHALKSVKPTNLKRDEVLEYFGGINEFVQFHAQMPISKKCLDEGEF
;
A
#
# COMPACT_ATOMS: atom_id res chain seq x y z
N MET A 1 10.14 -12.65 6.49
CA MET A 1 9.68 -11.40 7.13
C MET A 1 8.77 -11.78 8.27
N PRO A 2 9.08 -11.48 9.54
CA PRO A 2 8.04 -11.62 10.55
C PRO A 2 7.00 -10.50 10.30
N ASN A 3 5.82 -10.87 9.80
CA ASN A 3 4.59 -10.07 9.80
C ASN A 3 4.65 -8.67 9.15
N HIS A 4 5.17 -8.54 7.91
CA HIS A 4 5.20 -7.24 7.22
C HIS A 4 4.46 -7.30 5.88
N LEU A 5 3.38 -6.51 5.80
CA LEU A 5 2.62 -6.23 4.58
C LEU A 5 2.49 -4.70 4.50
N HIS A 6 3.11 -4.10 3.48
CA HIS A 6 3.03 -2.67 3.21
C HIS A 6 2.24 -2.44 1.93
N LEU A 7 1.22 -1.58 2.02
CA LEU A 7 0.40 -1.17 0.89
C LEU A 7 0.36 0.35 0.86
N LEU A 8 0.68 0.91 -0.29
CA LEU A 8 0.40 2.31 -0.61
C LEU A 8 -0.86 2.33 -1.47
N VAL A 9 -1.88 3.05 -1.01
CA VAL A 9 -3.18 3.13 -1.67
C VAL A 9 -3.65 4.57 -1.73
N ARG A 10 -4.22 4.96 -2.86
CA ARG A 10 -4.97 6.22 -2.99
C ARG A 10 -6.42 5.95 -2.66
N ILE A 11 -6.96 6.64 -1.66
CA ILE A 11 -8.39 6.63 -1.41
C ILE A 11 -9.05 7.52 -2.45
N LYS A 12 -10.11 7.02 -3.08
CA LYS A 12 -10.87 7.81 -4.05
C LYS A 12 -11.60 8.95 -3.36
N GLU A 13 -11.86 10.02 -4.11
CA GLU A 13 -12.64 11.15 -3.60
C GLU A 13 -14.06 10.73 -3.22
N GLU A 14 -14.70 11.49 -2.33
CA GLU A 14 -16.03 11.15 -1.82
C GLU A 14 -17.06 10.92 -2.94
N HIS A 15 -17.04 11.76 -3.97
CA HIS A 15 -17.97 11.64 -5.10
C HIS A 15 -17.74 10.34 -5.88
N GLU A 16 -16.47 9.94 -6.09
CA GLU A 16 -16.11 8.68 -6.74
C GLU A 16 -16.49 7.48 -5.88
N LEU A 17 -16.35 7.57 -4.55
CA LEU A 17 -16.76 6.53 -3.60
C LEU A 17 -18.28 6.32 -3.64
N LYS A 18 -19.05 7.42 -3.67
CA LYS A 18 -20.52 7.37 -3.80
C LYS A 18 -20.96 6.72 -5.11
N ILE A 19 -20.24 6.96 -6.20
CA ILE A 19 -20.49 6.31 -7.50
C ILE A 19 -20.14 4.82 -7.43
N ALA A 20 -18.96 4.48 -6.90
CA ALA A 20 -18.45 3.10 -6.89
C ALA A 20 -19.23 2.17 -5.94
N TRP A 21 -19.66 2.66 -4.78
CA TRP A 21 -20.41 1.87 -3.79
C TRP A 21 -21.91 2.11 -3.78
N GLY A 22 -22.39 3.13 -4.51
CA GLY A 22 -23.78 3.53 -4.54
C GLY A 22 -24.19 4.36 -3.32
N VAL A 23 -24.99 5.41 -3.56
CA VAL A 23 -25.42 6.38 -2.53
C VAL A 23 -26.10 5.72 -1.33
N LYS A 24 -26.83 4.61 -1.54
CA LYS A 24 -27.51 3.85 -0.47
C LYS A 24 -26.55 3.18 0.52
N ASN A 25 -25.29 2.97 0.13
CA ASN A 25 -24.26 2.36 0.97
C ASN A 25 -23.33 3.40 1.63
N THR A 26 -23.68 4.69 1.53
CA THR A 26 -22.96 5.76 2.21
C THR A 26 -22.97 5.50 3.73
N PRO A 27 -21.82 5.53 4.42
CA PRO A 27 -21.72 5.23 5.84
C PRO A 27 -22.22 6.40 6.70
N TYR A 28 -23.51 6.71 6.58
CA TYR A 28 -24.16 7.78 7.31
C TYR A 28 -24.42 7.37 8.76
N ASN A 29 -23.95 8.19 9.69
CA ASN A 29 -24.23 8.05 11.11
C ASN A 29 -25.48 8.88 11.46
N SER A 30 -26.56 8.22 11.90
CA SER A 30 -27.83 8.87 12.22
C SER A 30 -27.75 9.79 13.45
N VAL A 31 -26.80 9.56 14.35
CA VAL A 31 -26.61 10.33 15.59
C VAL A 31 -25.84 11.61 15.31
N THR A 32 -24.68 11.51 14.64
CA THR A 32 -23.84 12.68 14.33
C THR A 32 -24.30 13.42 13.07
N LYS A 33 -25.17 12.80 12.26
CA LYS A 33 -25.61 13.28 10.94
C LYS A 33 -24.45 13.46 9.94
N GLU A 34 -23.37 12.70 10.11
CA GLU A 34 -22.16 12.78 9.28
C GLU A 34 -21.86 11.46 8.58
N VAL A 35 -21.11 11.54 7.48
CA VAL A 35 -20.60 10.36 6.76
C VAL A 35 -19.26 9.95 7.35
N ASN A 36 -19.15 8.70 7.82
CA ASN A 36 -17.93 8.17 8.40
C ASN A 36 -17.15 7.31 7.38
N TRP A 37 -16.53 7.99 6.40
CA TRP A 37 -15.64 7.34 5.43
C TRP A 37 -14.46 6.59 6.06
N PRO A 38 -13.77 7.13 7.09
CA PRO A 38 -12.65 6.41 7.71
C PRO A 38 -13.04 5.03 8.27
N ALA A 39 -14.15 4.94 9.01
CA ALA A 39 -14.62 3.66 9.55
C ALA A 39 -15.08 2.71 8.43
N PHE A 40 -15.72 3.24 7.39
CA PHE A 40 -16.12 2.46 6.22
C PHE A 40 -14.93 1.83 5.51
N ILE A 41 -13.90 2.62 5.21
CA ILE A 41 -12.67 2.16 4.55
C ILE A 41 -11.97 1.13 5.43
N SER A 42 -11.85 1.40 6.74
CA SER A 42 -11.25 0.47 7.69
C SER A 42 -11.97 -0.89 7.70
N ARG A 43 -13.31 -0.87 7.66
CA ARG A 43 -14.12 -2.09 7.56
C ARG A 43 -13.93 -2.80 6.21
N ALA A 44 -13.80 -2.06 5.11
CA ALA A 44 -13.54 -2.65 3.80
C ALA A 44 -12.21 -3.42 3.77
N PHE A 45 -11.14 -2.85 4.33
CA PHE A 45 -9.87 -3.56 4.52
C PHE A 45 -10.00 -4.75 5.47
N GLY A 46 -10.74 -4.62 6.58
CA GLY A 46 -11.03 -5.73 7.48
C GLY A 46 -11.71 -6.90 6.77
N ASN A 47 -12.68 -6.63 5.90
CA ASN A 47 -13.34 -7.64 5.08
C ASN A 47 -12.37 -8.29 4.10
N LEU A 48 -11.54 -7.50 3.40
CA LEU A 48 -10.50 -8.02 2.49
C LEU A 48 -9.56 -9.00 3.19
N TYR A 49 -9.00 -8.60 4.35
CA TYR A 49 -8.09 -9.45 5.12
C TYR A 49 -8.78 -10.71 5.67
N SER A 50 -10.02 -10.58 6.14
CA SER A 50 -10.82 -11.71 6.63
C SER A 50 -11.11 -12.72 5.51
N SER A 51 -11.59 -12.25 4.36
CA SER A 51 -11.88 -13.10 3.20
C SER A 51 -10.62 -13.83 2.71
N TYR A 52 -9.49 -13.14 2.63
CA TYR A 52 -8.21 -13.78 2.27
C TYR A 52 -7.79 -14.83 3.31
N SER A 53 -7.86 -14.51 4.61
CA SER A 53 -7.52 -15.44 5.70
C SER A 53 -8.37 -16.71 5.64
N GLN A 54 -9.68 -16.58 5.38
CA GLN A 54 -10.59 -17.71 5.24
C GLN A 54 -10.26 -18.58 4.02
N ALA A 55 -9.94 -17.96 2.87
CA ALA A 55 -9.54 -18.69 1.67
C ALA A 55 -8.23 -19.45 1.89
N PHE A 56 -7.22 -18.78 2.44
CA PHE A 56 -5.92 -19.37 2.75
C PHE A 56 -6.04 -20.52 3.77
N ASN A 57 -6.79 -20.31 4.86
CA ASN A 57 -7.03 -21.35 5.87
C ASN A 57 -7.70 -22.59 5.28
N ARG A 58 -8.69 -22.43 4.38
CA ARG A 58 -9.30 -23.56 3.66
C ARG A 58 -8.30 -24.29 2.77
N GLN A 59 -7.47 -23.55 2.02
CA GLN A 59 -6.46 -24.13 1.13
C GLN A 59 -5.39 -24.91 1.91
N GLN A 60 -4.98 -24.41 3.08
CA GLN A 60 -3.89 -24.98 3.87
C GLN A 60 -4.38 -25.87 5.03
N ASN A 61 -5.69 -26.15 5.10
CA ASN A 61 -6.34 -26.88 6.20
C ASN A 61 -5.93 -26.36 7.60
N ARG A 62 -5.88 -25.04 7.76
CA ARG A 62 -5.47 -24.33 8.98
C ARG A 62 -6.67 -23.65 9.64
N MET A 63 -6.54 -23.31 10.92
CA MET A 63 -7.46 -22.43 11.65
C MET A 63 -6.73 -21.21 12.23
N GLY A 64 -7.48 -20.17 12.59
CA GLY A 64 -6.97 -18.97 13.26
C GLY A 64 -6.63 -17.80 12.33
N SER A 65 -6.19 -16.69 12.93
CA SER A 65 -5.86 -15.47 12.20
C SER A 65 -4.60 -15.64 11.35
N LEU A 66 -4.58 -15.05 10.15
CA LEU A 66 -3.37 -14.94 9.33
C LEU A 66 -2.67 -13.60 9.54
N PHE A 67 -3.45 -12.52 9.63
CA PHE A 67 -2.93 -11.17 9.85
C PHE A 67 -2.92 -10.82 11.34
N MET A 68 -2.01 -9.92 11.73
CA MET A 68 -2.05 -9.33 13.06
C MET A 68 -3.30 -8.44 13.22
N PRO A 69 -3.93 -8.40 14.40
CA PRO A 69 -5.02 -7.48 14.65
C PRO A 69 -4.58 -6.02 14.48
N ASN A 70 -5.44 -5.22 13.87
CA ASN A 70 -5.24 -3.80 13.58
C ASN A 70 -4.05 -3.51 12.65
N PHE A 71 -4.32 -2.87 11.51
CA PHE A 71 -3.28 -2.31 10.66
C PHE A 71 -3.00 -0.86 11.07
N LYS A 72 -1.74 -0.44 10.91
CA LYS A 72 -1.36 0.97 11.03
C LYS A 72 -1.56 1.64 9.67
N ARG A 73 -1.98 2.91 9.70
CA ARG A 73 -2.07 3.75 8.50
C ARG A 73 -1.44 5.11 8.80
N ARG A 74 -0.76 5.67 7.81
CA ARG A 74 -0.21 7.02 7.84
C ARG A 74 -0.64 7.71 6.56
N GLU A 75 -1.12 8.94 6.70
CA GLU A 75 -1.47 9.78 5.57
C GLU A 75 -0.19 10.20 4.84
N VAL A 76 -0.30 10.31 3.52
CA VAL A 76 0.76 10.83 2.65
C VAL A 76 0.24 12.17 2.15
N ASP A 77 0.83 13.25 2.65
CA ASP A 77 0.36 14.62 2.46
C ASP A 77 1.27 15.46 1.55
N ASN A 78 2.41 14.91 1.13
CA ASN A 78 3.35 15.57 0.23
C ASN A 78 4.07 14.57 -0.70
N GLU A 79 4.55 15.09 -1.83
CA GLU A 79 5.14 14.30 -2.91
C GLU A 79 6.53 13.77 -2.54
N ASP A 80 7.35 14.55 -1.83
CA ASP A 80 8.69 14.09 -1.40
C ASP A 80 8.57 12.86 -0.50
N TYR A 81 7.63 12.89 0.45
CA TYR A 81 7.32 11.75 1.30
C TYR A 81 6.77 10.57 0.51
N LEU A 82 5.92 10.82 -0.51
CA LEU A 82 5.39 9.77 -1.38
C LEU A 82 6.52 9.01 -2.11
N VAL A 83 7.44 9.74 -2.73
CA VAL A 83 8.59 9.18 -3.46
C VAL A 83 9.46 8.33 -2.52
N GLN A 84 9.79 8.87 -1.35
CA GLN A 84 10.58 8.17 -0.34
C GLN A 84 9.87 6.93 0.20
N LEU A 85 8.55 7.01 0.43
CA LEU A 85 7.75 5.89 0.89
C LEU A 85 7.67 4.76 -0.14
N ILE A 86 7.53 5.09 -1.44
CA ILE A 86 7.56 4.09 -2.52
C ILE A 86 8.91 3.35 -2.52
N HIS A 87 10.00 4.11 -2.46
CA HIS A 87 11.35 3.53 -2.41
C HIS A 87 11.54 2.65 -1.17
N TYR A 88 11.14 3.13 0.01
CA TYR A 88 11.19 2.37 1.25
C TYR A 88 10.39 1.05 1.16
N ILE A 89 9.18 1.08 0.57
CA ILE A 89 8.36 -0.13 0.39
C ILE A 89 9.09 -1.16 -0.46
N HIS A 90 9.70 -0.76 -1.58
CA HIS A 90 10.48 -1.64 -2.44
C HIS A 90 11.79 -2.12 -1.77
N ALA A 91 12.36 -1.31 -0.88
CA ALA A 91 13.58 -1.60 -0.14
C ALA A 91 13.38 -2.49 1.09
N ASN A 92 12.15 -2.63 1.61
CA ASN A 92 11.86 -3.45 2.80
C ASN A 92 12.50 -4.85 2.80
N PRO A 93 12.49 -5.63 1.69
CA PRO A 93 13.15 -6.92 1.64
C PRO A 93 14.66 -6.84 1.92
N ILE A 94 15.32 -5.75 1.50
CA ILE A 94 16.74 -5.47 1.77
C ILE A 94 16.91 -5.07 3.23
N HIS A 95 16.09 -4.15 3.75
CA HIS A 95 16.16 -3.70 5.15
C HIS A 95 16.06 -4.84 6.16
N HIS A 96 15.30 -5.89 5.82
CA HIS A 96 15.16 -7.08 6.65
C HIS A 96 16.11 -8.23 6.28
N GLY A 97 17.08 -8.00 5.39
CA GLY A 97 18.14 -8.95 5.05
C GLY A 97 17.70 -10.16 4.23
N PHE A 98 16.55 -10.10 3.53
CA PHE A 98 16.09 -11.21 2.69
C PHE A 98 16.81 -11.28 1.35
N VAL A 99 17.14 -10.13 0.79
CA VAL A 99 17.83 -10.00 -0.50
C VAL A 99 18.81 -8.84 -0.45
N ASN A 100 19.82 -8.88 -1.32
CA ASN A 100 20.82 -7.81 -1.44
C ASN A 100 20.48 -6.80 -2.54
N SER A 101 19.40 -7.02 -3.29
CA SER A 101 18.91 -6.09 -4.32
C SER A 101 17.40 -6.23 -4.49
N MET A 102 16.72 -5.13 -4.83
CA MET A 102 15.26 -5.10 -5.02
C MET A 102 14.83 -6.00 -6.17
N ASP A 103 15.69 -6.16 -7.19
CA ASP A 103 15.49 -7.05 -8.33
C ASP A 103 15.38 -8.54 -7.99
N ARG A 104 15.80 -8.94 -6.79
CA ARG A 104 15.69 -10.34 -6.34
C ARG A 104 14.40 -10.61 -5.57
N TRP A 105 13.55 -9.60 -5.37
CA TRP A 105 12.32 -9.72 -4.61
C TRP A 105 11.07 -9.64 -5.49
N GLU A 106 10.58 -10.82 -5.90
CA GLU A 106 9.43 -10.96 -6.80
C GLU A 106 8.10 -10.45 -6.19
N PHE A 107 7.99 -10.44 -4.86
CA PHE A 107 6.77 -10.05 -4.15
C PHE A 107 6.70 -8.54 -3.89
N SER A 108 6.95 -7.74 -4.92
CA SER A 108 6.82 -6.27 -4.89
C SER A 108 6.32 -5.71 -6.22
N SER A 109 5.83 -4.47 -6.20
CA SER A 109 5.46 -3.72 -7.40
C SER A 109 6.65 -3.26 -8.24
N TYR A 110 7.88 -3.36 -7.74
CA TYR A 110 9.08 -2.82 -8.40
C TYR A 110 9.25 -3.35 -9.84
N HIS A 111 9.12 -4.66 -10.03
CA HIS A 111 9.19 -5.27 -11.36
C HIS A 111 8.05 -4.84 -12.27
N ALA A 112 6.83 -4.72 -11.73
CA ALA A 112 5.68 -4.30 -12.51
C ALA A 112 5.83 -2.85 -13.02
N LEU A 113 6.39 -1.96 -12.19
CA LEU A 113 6.62 -0.56 -12.56
C LEU A 113 7.72 -0.41 -13.63
N LYS A 114 8.76 -1.24 -13.59
CA LYS A 114 9.84 -1.23 -14.59
C LYS A 114 9.51 -1.94 -15.90
N SER A 115 8.54 -2.86 -15.89
CA SER A 115 8.20 -3.62 -17.09
C SER A 115 7.19 -2.88 -17.98
N VAL A 116 7.19 -3.20 -19.26
CA VAL A 116 6.16 -2.77 -20.23
C VAL A 116 4.88 -3.62 -20.21
N LYS A 117 4.84 -4.69 -19.40
CA LYS A 117 3.69 -5.60 -19.37
C LYS A 117 2.45 -4.88 -18.82
N PRO A 118 1.22 -5.27 -19.21
CA PRO A 118 0.01 -4.72 -18.59
C PRO A 118 0.02 -4.90 -17.07
N THR A 119 -0.47 -3.90 -16.34
CA THR A 119 -0.57 -3.91 -14.87
C THR A 119 -1.82 -3.16 -14.43
N ASN A 120 -2.36 -3.52 -13.27
CA ASN A 120 -3.44 -2.77 -12.61
C ASN A 120 -2.91 -1.57 -11.79
N LEU A 121 -1.59 -1.41 -11.71
CA LEU A 121 -0.96 -0.26 -11.07
C LEU A 121 -1.11 0.99 -11.95
N LYS A 122 -1.18 2.15 -11.30
CA LYS A 122 -1.06 3.46 -11.96
C LYS A 122 0.40 3.74 -12.31
N ARG A 123 0.97 2.92 -13.20
CA ARG A 123 2.40 2.96 -13.55
C ARG A 123 2.83 4.36 -13.96
N ASP A 124 2.14 4.96 -14.92
CA ASP A 124 2.57 6.22 -15.52
C ASP A 124 2.56 7.35 -14.47
N GLU A 125 1.50 7.43 -13.66
CA GLU A 125 1.39 8.36 -12.52
C GLU A 125 2.51 8.14 -11.50
N VAL A 126 2.80 6.88 -11.15
CA VAL A 126 3.90 6.56 -10.23
C VAL A 126 5.24 6.99 -10.80
N LEU A 127 5.52 6.71 -12.08
CA LEU A 127 6.79 7.06 -12.71
C LEU A 127 6.95 8.57 -12.89
N GLU A 128 5.85 9.31 -13.10
CA GLU A 128 5.85 10.76 -13.22
C GLU A 128 6.40 11.45 -11.95
N TYR A 129 6.05 10.97 -10.75
CA TYR A 129 6.63 11.48 -9.49
C TYR A 129 8.16 11.34 -9.41
N PHE A 130 8.76 10.43 -10.17
CA PHE A 130 10.20 10.26 -10.23
C PHE A 130 10.84 11.00 -11.41
N GLY A 131 10.05 11.56 -12.33
CA GLY A 131 10.55 12.17 -13.58
C GLY A 131 10.68 11.18 -14.74
N GLY A 132 10.20 9.95 -14.59
CA GLY A 132 10.25 8.91 -15.62
C GLY A 132 10.87 7.60 -15.15
N ILE A 133 10.90 6.61 -16.06
CA ILE A 133 11.43 5.27 -15.75
C ILE A 133 12.93 5.27 -15.45
N ASN A 134 13.71 6.12 -16.14
CA ASN A 134 15.15 6.14 -15.95
C ASN A 134 15.49 6.70 -14.57
N GLU A 135 14.86 7.81 -14.21
CA GLU A 135 14.99 8.50 -12.93
C GLU A 135 14.46 7.63 -11.79
N PHE A 136 13.35 6.92 -12.00
CA PHE A 136 12.85 5.90 -11.06
C PHE A 136 13.90 4.84 -10.77
N VAL A 137 14.54 4.27 -11.80
CA VAL A 137 15.58 3.24 -11.65
C VAL A 137 16.82 3.81 -10.96
N GLN A 138 17.25 5.03 -11.33
CA GLN A 138 18.38 5.70 -10.70
C GLN A 138 18.11 6.00 -9.22
N PHE A 139 16.90 6.45 -8.88
CA PHE A 139 16.51 6.69 -7.50
C PHE A 139 16.54 5.40 -6.67
N HIS A 140 16.02 4.30 -7.21
CA HIS A 140 16.01 2.99 -6.54
C HIS A 140 17.39 2.30 -6.48
N ALA A 141 18.40 2.84 -7.17
CA ALA A 141 19.78 2.39 -7.04
C ALA A 141 20.50 3.00 -5.83
N GLN A 142 19.93 4.06 -5.23
CA GLN A 142 20.47 4.72 -4.06
C GLN A 142 20.21 3.90 -2.78
N MET A 143 20.94 4.20 -1.72
CA MET A 143 20.66 3.58 -0.42
C MET A 143 19.30 4.07 0.10
N PRO A 144 18.39 3.16 0.46
CA PRO A 144 17.09 3.52 0.98
C PRO A 144 17.19 4.16 2.36
N ILE A 145 16.36 5.16 2.62
CA ILE A 145 16.30 5.82 3.92
C ILE A 145 15.91 4.82 5.03
N SER A 146 16.35 5.10 6.25
CA SER A 146 15.93 4.28 7.39
C SER A 146 14.44 4.51 7.68
N LYS A 147 13.79 3.51 8.28
CA LYS A 147 12.41 3.66 8.76
C LYS A 147 12.26 4.86 9.71
N LYS A 148 13.28 5.13 10.52
CA LYS A 148 13.28 6.26 11.45
C LYS A 148 13.21 7.59 10.69
N CYS A 149 14.07 7.77 9.69
CA CYS A 149 14.06 8.95 8.82
C CYS A 149 12.71 9.11 8.11
N LEU A 150 12.13 8.01 7.62
CA LEU A 150 10.79 7.99 7.04
C LEU A 150 9.70 8.41 8.02
N ASP A 151 9.76 7.90 9.25
CA ASP A 151 8.80 8.22 10.30
C ASP A 151 8.92 9.71 10.74
N GLU A 152 10.13 10.27 10.73
CA GLU A 152 10.43 11.65 11.17
C GLU A 152 10.27 12.71 10.07
N GLY A 153 10.19 12.31 8.80
CA GLY A 153 10.09 13.28 7.69
C GLY A 153 11.43 13.90 7.30
N GLU A 154 12.55 13.26 7.67
CA GLU A 154 13.90 13.73 7.38
C GLU A 154 14.41 13.06 6.10
N PHE A 155 14.44 13.81 4.98
CA PHE A 155 14.81 13.32 3.65
C PHE A 155 15.86 14.22 2.99
#